data_AF-A0A921G439-F1
#
_entry.id   AF-A0A921G439-F1
#
_cell.length_a   1.000
_cell.length_b   1.000
_cell.length_c   1.000
_cell.angle_alpha   90.00
_cell.angle_beta   90.00
_cell.angle_gamma   90.00
#
_symmetry.space_group_name_H-M   'P 1'
#
loop_
_entity.id
_entity.type
_entity.pdbx_description
1 polymer ?
#
loop_
_entity_poly.entity_id
_entity_poly.type
_entity_poly.pdbx_seq_one_letter_code
_entity_poly.pdbx_strand_id
1 'polypeptide(L)'
;GTTRFTGEIAEWFDDTLNVENYYRACIDGYEVEKEKRHFIKEPVTGQFLIRDDSQSKGVKWVDGFSTSPSYFTEAEIKAIDERYWAFAVKVEGVG
;
A
#
# COMPACT_ATOMS: atom_id res chain seq x y z
N GLY A 1 2.63 15.63 31.70
CA GLY A 1 1.58 14.61 31.49
C GLY A 1 2.29 13.31 31.21
N THR A 2 2.05 12.28 32.00
CA THR A 2 2.74 10.99 31.84
C THR A 2 2.00 10.18 30.79
N THR A 3 2.58 10.03 29.61
CA THR A 3 2.09 9.11 28.58
C THR A 3 2.16 7.71 29.17
N ARG A 4 1.01 7.11 29.48
CA ARG A 4 0.96 5.70 29.89
C ARG A 4 1.11 4.87 28.64
N PHE A 5 2.26 4.25 28.46
CA PHE A 5 2.42 3.19 27.47
C PHE A 5 1.39 2.10 27.77
N THR A 6 0.72 1.61 26.73
CA THR A 6 -0.18 0.46 26.85
C THR A 6 0.63 -0.77 27.30
N GLY A 7 -0.03 -1.77 27.89
CA GLY A 7 0.65 -2.98 28.38
C GLY A 7 1.50 -3.65 27.31
N GLU A 8 0.97 -3.76 26.09
CA GLU A 8 1.69 -4.34 24.94
C GLU A 8 2.97 -3.57 24.57
N ILE A 9 2.94 -2.22 24.62
CA ILE A 9 4.14 -1.42 24.32
C ILE A 9 5.16 -1.56 25.44
N ALA A 10 4.72 -1.57 26.70
CA ALA A 10 5.61 -1.75 27.84
C ALA A 10 6.28 -3.14 27.83
N GLU A 11 5.53 -4.19 27.52
CA GLU A 11 6.05 -5.56 27.35
C GLU A 11 7.00 -5.66 26.15
N TRP A 12 6.70 -4.98 25.05
CA TRP A 12 7.58 -4.96 23.88
C TRP A 12 8.95 -4.33 24.19
N PHE A 13 8.99 -3.27 25.00
CA PHE A 13 10.23 -2.62 25.45
C PHE A 13 10.97 -3.40 26.57
N ASP A 14 10.36 -4.43 27.17
CA ASP A 14 11.04 -5.27 28.16
C ASP A 14 11.99 -6.29 27.50
N ASP A 15 11.82 -6.53 26.19
CA ASP A 15 12.76 -7.30 25.37
C ASP A 15 13.93 -6.43 24.93
N THR A 16 15.14 -6.81 25.38
CA THR A 16 16.37 -6.09 25.06
C THR A 16 16.67 -6.02 23.56
N LEU A 17 16.22 -6.99 22.76
CA LEU A 17 16.38 -6.97 21.30
C LEU A 17 15.51 -5.89 20.66
N ASN A 18 14.30 -5.68 21.17
CA ASN A 18 13.38 -4.64 20.67
C ASN A 18 13.90 -3.24 21.01
N VAL A 19 14.45 -3.08 22.21
CA VAL A 19 15.13 -1.84 22.62
C VAL A 19 16.32 -1.54 21.71
N GLU A 20 17.18 -2.53 21.45
CA GLU A 20 18.31 -2.35 20.53
C GLU A 20 17.84 -2.00 19.12
N ASN A 21 16.85 -2.71 18.58
CA ASN A 21 16.27 -2.44 17.27
C ASN A 21 15.71 -1.01 17.17
N TYR A 22 15.04 -0.53 18.21
CA TYR A 22 14.54 0.84 18.28
C TYR A 22 15.69 1.86 18.24
N TYR A 23 16.74 1.67 19.06
CA TYR A 23 17.90 2.57 19.04
C TYR A 23 18.63 2.55 17.70
N ARG A 24 18.79 1.38 17.08
CA ARG A 24 19.35 1.24 15.72
C ARG A 24 18.53 2.00 14.70
N ALA A 25 17.20 1.83 14.71
CA ALA A 25 16.28 2.57 13.87
C ALA A 25 16.40 4.10 14.05
N CYS A 26 16.58 4.58 15.28
CA CYS A 26 16.78 6.00 15.56
C CYS A 26 18.13 6.55 15.09
N ILE A 27 19.21 5.76 15.19
CA ILE A 27 20.58 6.20 14.87
C ILE A 27 20.87 6.05 13.38
N ASP A 28 20.57 4.89 12.82
CA ASP A 28 20.91 4.52 11.44
C ASP A 28 19.85 4.99 10.44
N GLY A 29 18.69 5.43 10.96
CA GLY A 29 17.48 5.65 10.17
C GLY A 29 16.75 4.34 9.91
N TYR A 30 15.42 4.39 9.89
CA TYR A 30 14.58 3.24 9.56
C TYR A 30 13.82 3.53 8.27
N GLU A 31 14.11 2.75 7.22
CA GLU A 31 13.30 2.74 6.02
C GLU A 31 12.10 1.82 6.25
N VAL A 32 10.92 2.41 6.45
CA VAL A 32 9.67 1.67 6.45
C VAL A 32 9.44 1.17 5.03
N GLU A 33 9.36 -0.15 4.82
CA GLU A 33 8.89 -0.70 3.55
C GLU A 33 7.49 -0.12 3.26
N LYS A 34 7.41 0.79 2.28
CA LYS A 34 6.12 1.29 1.81
C LYS A 34 5.46 0.18 1.02
N GLU A 35 4.19 -0.07 1.31
CA GLU A 35 3.39 -1.04 0.58
C GLU A 35 3.44 -0.72 -0.92
N LYS A 36 3.90 -1.69 -1.72
CA LYS A 36 4.09 -1.54 -3.16
C LYS A 36 2.75 -1.24 -3.82
N ARG A 37 2.65 -0.08 -4.46
CA ARG A 37 1.45 0.31 -5.20
C ARG A 37 1.56 -0.08 -6.68
N HIS A 38 0.44 -0.47 -7.24
CA HIS A 38 0.29 -0.89 -8.63
C HIS A 38 -0.84 -0.11 -9.27
N PHE A 39 -0.72 0.24 -10.55
CA PHE A 39 -1.91 0.54 -11.35
C PHE A 39 -2.29 -0.68 -12.18
N ILE A 40 -3.56 -0.78 -12.57
CA ILE A 40 -4.05 -1.84 -13.44
C ILE A 40 -4.22 -1.27 -14.84
N LYS A 41 -3.55 -1.88 -15.84
CA LYS A 41 -3.68 -1.52 -17.26
C LYS A 41 -4.11 -2.73 -18.07
N GLU A 42 -5.27 -2.64 -18.71
CA GLU A 42 -5.75 -3.71 -19.58
C GLU A 42 -4.92 -3.75 -20.88
N PRO A 43 -4.33 -4.91 -21.24
CA PRO A 43 -3.34 -4.98 -22.32
C PRO A 43 -3.90 -4.78 -23.73
N VAL A 44 -5.18 -5.07 -23.98
CA VAL A 44 -5.76 -5.00 -25.34
C VAL A 44 -6.21 -3.57 -25.69
N THR A 45 -6.91 -2.93 -24.76
CA THR A 45 -7.54 -1.62 -24.92
C THR A 45 -6.66 -0.49 -24.40
N GLY A 46 -5.68 -0.78 -23.55
CA GLY A 46 -4.85 0.21 -22.90
C GLY A 46 -5.56 1.01 -21.80
N GLN A 47 -6.78 0.60 -21.42
CA GLN A 47 -7.56 1.26 -20.38
C GLN A 47 -6.95 1.07 -18.99
N PHE A 48 -7.16 2.06 -18.13
CA PHE A 48 -6.77 1.99 -16.72
C PHE A 48 -7.96 1.74 -15.81
N LEU A 49 -7.73 1.04 -14.72
CA LEU A 49 -8.69 0.96 -13.62
C LEU A 49 -8.54 2.18 -12.71
N ILE A 50 -9.65 2.83 -12.39
CA ILE A 50 -9.71 3.94 -11.42
C ILE A 50 -10.74 3.67 -10.33
N ARG A 51 -10.54 4.27 -9.16
CA ARG A 51 -11.55 4.29 -8.09
C ARG A 51 -12.75 5.14 -8.52
N ASP A 52 -13.94 4.61 -8.31
CA ASP A 52 -15.19 5.31 -8.53
C ASP A 52 -16.27 4.69 -7.63
N ASP A 53 -16.56 5.38 -6.52
CA ASP A 53 -17.50 4.93 -5.49
C ASP A 53 -18.95 4.89 -5.97
N SER A 54 -19.26 5.46 -7.15
CA SER A 54 -20.58 5.33 -7.76
C SER A 54 -20.82 3.93 -8.35
N GLN A 55 -19.75 3.15 -8.54
CA GLN A 55 -19.80 1.83 -9.14
C GLN A 55 -19.98 0.73 -8.08
N SER A 56 -20.67 -0.35 -8.44
CA SER A 56 -20.92 -1.46 -7.51
C SER A 56 -19.64 -2.14 -7.00
N LYS A 57 -18.56 -2.11 -7.78
CA LYS A 57 -17.22 -2.62 -7.40
C LYS A 57 -16.28 -1.53 -6.85
N GLY A 58 -16.76 -0.29 -6.71
CA GLY A 58 -15.94 0.86 -6.32
C GLY A 58 -14.89 1.27 -7.37
N VAL A 59 -14.99 0.74 -8.60
CA VAL A 59 -14.02 0.99 -9.68
C VAL A 59 -14.69 1.05 -11.06
N LYS A 60 -14.04 1.76 -11.99
CA LYS A 60 -14.37 1.73 -13.42
C LYS A 60 -13.11 1.74 -14.29
N TRP A 61 -13.28 1.30 -15.54
CA TRP A 61 -12.27 1.42 -16.58
C TRP A 61 -12.38 2.78 -17.27
N VAL A 62 -11.24 3.42 -17.53
CA VAL A 62 -11.14 4.69 -18.26
C VAL A 62 -10.07 4.62 -19.32
N ASP A 63 -10.21 5.47 -20.34
CA ASP A 63 -9.19 5.65 -21.35
C ASP A 63 -7.92 6.26 -20.74
N GLY A 64 -6.78 5.58 -20.97
CA GLY A 64 -5.48 6.00 -20.49
C GLY A 64 -4.89 7.24 -21.16
N PHE A 65 -5.51 7.73 -22.23
CA PHE A 65 -5.12 9.00 -22.87
C PHE A 65 -5.71 10.23 -22.16
N SER A 66 -6.84 10.10 -21.47
CA SER A 66 -7.56 11.23 -20.86
C SER A 66 -7.53 11.25 -19.34
N THR A 67 -7.09 10.17 -18.69
CA THR A 67 -7.22 10.04 -17.23
C THR A 67 -6.07 9.25 -16.63
N SER A 68 -5.51 9.74 -15.53
CA SER A 68 -4.47 9.06 -14.77
C SER A 68 -5.04 7.84 -14.03
N PRO A 69 -4.28 6.74 -13.92
CA PRO A 69 -4.73 5.56 -13.18
C PRO A 69 -4.85 5.84 -11.68
N SER A 70 -5.67 5.03 -11.01
CA SER A 70 -5.58 4.89 -9.56
C SER A 70 -4.51 3.86 -9.17
N TYR A 71 -3.97 4.01 -7.98
CA TYR A 71 -2.96 3.12 -7.43
C TYR A 71 -3.55 2.23 -6.33
N PHE A 72 -3.27 0.93 -6.38
CA PHE A 72 -3.84 -0.07 -5.51
C PHE A 72 -2.74 -0.94 -4.89
N THR A 73 -3.01 -1.47 -3.71
CA THR A 73 -2.21 -2.53 -3.10
C THR A 73 -2.60 -3.88 -3.71
N GLU A 74 -1.76 -4.91 -3.53
CA GLU A 74 -2.10 -6.27 -3.98
C GLU A 74 -3.40 -6.77 -3.33
N ALA A 75 -3.59 -6.48 -2.04
CA ALA A 75 -4.81 -6.85 -1.31
C ALA A 75 -6.06 -6.16 -1.88
N GLU A 76 -5.98 -4.86 -2.18
CA GLU A 76 -7.10 -4.13 -2.80
C GLU A 76 -7.44 -4.70 -4.18
N ILE A 77 -6.43 -5.00 -5.00
CA ILE A 77 -6.64 -5.58 -6.35
C ILE A 77 -7.36 -6.92 -6.24
N LYS A 78 -6.89 -7.82 -5.37
CA LYS A 78 -7.49 -9.14 -5.17
C LYS A 78 -8.89 -9.07 -4.58
N ALA A 79 -9.17 -8.07 -3.73
CA ALA A 79 -10.51 -7.82 -3.19
C ALA A 79 -11.50 -7.34 -4.27
N ILE A 80 -11.04 -6.56 -5.26
CA ILE A 80 -11.85 -6.17 -6.42
C ILE A 80 -12.09 -7.38 -7.33
N ASP A 81 -11.00 -8.00 -7.78
CA ASP A 81 -10.97 -9.20 -8.64
C ASP A 81 -9.53 -9.71 -8.76
N GLU A 82 -9.23 -10.91 -8.27
CA GLU A 82 -7.88 -11.50 -8.33
C GLU A 82 -7.30 -11.57 -9.76
N ARG A 83 -8.15 -11.66 -10.79
CA ARG A 83 -7.70 -11.69 -12.19
C ARG A 83 -7.01 -10.39 -12.61
N TYR A 84 -7.32 -9.26 -11.96
CA TYR A 84 -6.67 -7.99 -12.25
C TYR A 84 -5.20 -7.96 -11.84
N TRP A 85 -4.77 -8.87 -10.96
CA TRP A 85 -3.37 -8.99 -10.60
C TRP A 85 -2.46 -9.28 -11.80
N ALA A 86 -2.95 -10.04 -12.79
CA ALA A 86 -2.21 -10.32 -14.03
C ALA A 86 -1.93 -9.05 -14.88
N PHE A 87 -2.63 -7.95 -14.61
CA PHE A 87 -2.52 -6.68 -15.31
C PHE A 87 -1.89 -5.58 -14.44
N ALA A 88 -1.43 -5.93 -13.24
CA ALA A 88 -0.87 -5.00 -12.29
C ALA A 88 0.54 -4.57 -12.71
N VAL A 89 0.74 -3.27 -12.87
CA VAL A 89 2.04 -2.67 -13.16
C VAL A 89 2.55 -2.02 -11.88
N LYS A 90 3.64 -2.56 -11.34
CA LYS A 90 4.30 -2.03 -10.15
C LYS A 90 4.83 -0.62 -10.43
N VAL A 91 4.63 0.29 -9.48
CA VAL A 91 5.16 1.64 -9.54
C VAL A 91 6.25 1.76 -8.48
N GLU A 92 7.46 2.06 -8.92
CA GLU A 92 8.56 2.37 -8.02
C GLU A 92 8.45 3.86 -7.64
N GLY A 93 8.30 4.17 -6.35
CA GLY A 93 8.48 5.53 -5.85
C GLY A 93 7.27 6.48 -5.95
N VAL A 94 6.15 6.17 -5.29
CA VAL A 94 5.28 7.23 -4.74
C VAL A 94 5.25 7.06 -3.23
N GLY A 95 6.32 7.54 -2.62
CA GLY A 95 6.51 7.58 -1.18
C GLY A 95 6.83 8.99 -0.74
#